data_AF-A0A9P5XPI2-F1
#
_entry.id   AF-A0A9P5XPI2-F1
#
_cell.length_a   1.000
_cell.length_b   1.000
_cell.length_c   1.000
_cell.angle_alpha   90.00
_cell.angle_beta   90.00
_cell.angle_gamma   90.00
#
_symmetry.space_group_name_H-M   'P 1'
#
loop_
_entity.id
_entity.type
_entity.pdbx_description
1 polymer ?
#
loop_
_entity_poly.entity_id
_entity_poly.type
_entity_poly.pdbx_seq_one_letter_code
_entity_poly.pdbx_strand_id
1 'polypeptide(L)'
;MLNNTWNYDVTCFSNSNYLCPSPNFAKRPLVTIEAMVALKAGLDLSNAFDAAVWAVVCIAFWSYCRLGELLIPSLNLFDNAKHVSCASIPTSDHTLPNGTAYTTFHIPWTKTTAREGADISITSRQHVCCPLAALRHHTSANILIPDTAPMFSFETADGAWAPMTKPWFMSWCNDVWVAAGFPDMPGHAFRIGGATELLLQGINPNIVATQGCWKSRAFLEYWWRIEVILPLFISNSSNSSRTLNLDASMSSFAQQHNLTLPSSA
;
A
#
# COMPACT_ATOMS: atom_id res chain seq x y z
N MET A 1 -22.77 -7.37 -38.98
CA MET A 1 -23.04 -7.12 -37.54
C MET A 1 -21.82 -7.60 -36.78
N LEU A 2 -21.17 -6.68 -36.08
CA LEU A 2 -19.76 -6.73 -35.68
C LEU A 2 -19.51 -7.69 -34.51
N ASN A 3 -18.57 -8.62 -34.74
CA ASN A 3 -17.81 -9.34 -33.72
C ASN A 3 -16.83 -8.36 -33.04
N ASN A 4 -16.84 -8.27 -31.72
CA ASN A 4 -15.74 -7.66 -30.95
C ASN A 4 -15.00 -8.75 -30.16
N THR A 5 -14.04 -9.36 -30.84
CA THR A 5 -12.91 -10.07 -30.24
C THR A 5 -11.99 -9.07 -29.57
N TRP A 6 -11.85 -9.16 -28.24
CA TRP A 6 -10.76 -8.50 -27.53
C TRP A 6 -9.47 -9.28 -27.78
N ASN A 7 -8.73 -8.91 -28.83
CA ASN A 7 -7.34 -9.32 -28.99
C ASN A 7 -6.51 -8.59 -27.94
N TYR A 8 -6.12 -9.30 -26.89
CA TYR A 8 -4.97 -8.92 -26.09
C TYR A 8 -3.73 -9.25 -26.91
N ASP A 9 -3.13 -8.24 -27.55
CA ASP A 9 -1.79 -8.35 -28.11
C ASP A 9 -0.79 -8.58 -26.97
N VAL A 10 -0.51 -9.85 -26.68
CA VAL A 10 0.62 -10.27 -25.87
C VAL A 10 1.84 -10.27 -26.78
N THR A 11 2.44 -9.10 -26.98
CA THR A 11 3.76 -9.01 -27.59
C THR A 11 4.73 -8.23 -26.69
N CYS A 12 5.84 -8.90 -26.38
CA CYS A 12 7.10 -8.39 -25.81
C CYS A 12 7.23 -8.29 -24.28
N PHE A 13 7.26 -9.44 -23.60
CA PHE A 13 8.14 -9.67 -22.44
C PHE A 13 9.24 -10.71 -22.76
N SER A 14 9.88 -10.58 -23.92
CA SER A 14 11.07 -11.37 -24.27
C SER A 14 12.32 -10.47 -24.22
N ASN A 15 12.82 -10.23 -23.01
CA ASN A 15 14.25 -10.03 -22.77
C ASN A 15 14.54 -10.22 -21.28
N SER A 16 15.00 -11.44 -20.98
CA SER A 16 15.43 -11.89 -19.66
C SER A 16 16.68 -11.15 -19.22
N ASN A 17 16.52 -10.19 -18.31
CA ASN A 17 17.53 -9.80 -17.34
C ASN A 17 16.83 -9.72 -15.98
N TYR A 18 16.58 -10.89 -15.41
CA TYR A 18 16.18 -11.04 -14.00
C TYR A 18 17.46 -10.99 -13.16
N LEU A 19 18.05 -9.81 -13.04
CA LEU A 19 19.12 -9.61 -12.06
C LEU A 19 18.46 -9.35 -10.71
N CYS A 20 18.80 -10.15 -9.71
CA CYS A 20 18.50 -9.81 -8.32
C CYS A 20 19.09 -8.42 -8.03
N PRO A 21 18.37 -7.54 -7.31
CA PRO A 21 18.96 -6.27 -6.90
C PRO A 21 20.26 -6.55 -6.13
N SER A 22 21.32 -5.85 -6.51
CA SER A 22 22.67 -6.05 -5.98
C SER A 22 22.72 -5.77 -4.47
N PRO A 23 23.51 -6.53 -3.69
CA PRO A 23 23.51 -6.47 -2.21
C PRO A 23 24.12 -5.18 -1.62
N ASN A 24 24.53 -4.21 -2.46
CA ASN A 24 25.29 -3.03 -2.06
C ASN A 24 24.45 -1.76 -1.83
N PHE A 25 23.12 -1.82 -1.90
CA PHE A 25 22.32 -0.73 -1.35
C PHE A 25 22.29 -0.88 0.16
N ALA A 26 22.98 0.05 0.87
CA ALA A 26 22.76 0.23 2.30
C ALA A 26 21.26 0.18 2.55
N LYS A 27 20.83 -0.75 3.42
CA LYS A 27 19.41 -1.04 3.59
C LYS A 27 18.71 0.23 4.13
N ARG A 28 18.09 1.01 3.23
CA ARG A 28 17.13 2.08 3.50
C ARG A 28 16.08 1.60 4.52
N PRO A 29 15.76 2.39 5.54
CA PRO A 29 14.71 2.02 6.48
C PRO A 29 13.36 1.90 5.77
N LEU A 30 12.56 0.93 6.20
CA LEU A 30 11.19 0.74 5.77
C LEU A 30 10.28 0.77 7.00
N VAL A 31 9.08 1.29 6.83
CA VAL A 31 8.06 1.21 7.87
C VAL A 31 7.59 -0.24 7.92
N THR A 32 7.60 -0.88 9.09
CA THR A 32 7.01 -2.21 9.28
C THR A 32 5.65 -2.11 9.97
N ILE A 33 4.91 -3.22 10.05
CA ILE A 33 3.68 -3.28 10.86
C ILE A 33 3.98 -2.97 12.34
N GLU A 34 5.11 -3.45 12.87
CA GLU A 34 5.53 -3.14 14.24
C GLU A 34 5.76 -1.64 14.42
N ALA A 35 6.40 -0.98 13.46
CA ALA A 35 6.58 0.47 13.49
C ALA A 35 5.24 1.23 13.39
N MET A 36 4.26 0.72 12.62
CA MET A 36 2.91 1.31 12.59
C MET A 36 2.19 1.13 13.93
N VAL A 37 2.31 -0.04 14.58
CA VAL A 37 1.70 -0.31 15.88
C VAL A 37 2.34 0.55 16.97
N ALA A 38 3.67 0.68 16.97
CA ALA A 38 4.40 1.55 17.88
C ALA A 38 3.98 3.02 17.69
N LEU A 39 3.87 3.47 16.43
CA LEU A 39 3.38 4.81 16.13
C LEU A 39 1.97 5.01 16.70
N LYS A 40 1.04 4.09 16.41
CA LYS A 40 -0.33 4.18 16.91
C LYS A 40 -0.41 4.28 18.44
N ALA A 41 0.47 3.57 19.15
CA ALA A 41 0.51 3.59 20.61
C ALA A 41 0.97 4.94 21.18
N GLY A 42 1.73 5.72 20.40
CA GLY A 42 2.15 7.08 20.77
C GLY A 42 1.18 8.20 20.34
N LEU A 43 0.09 7.87 19.66
CA LEU A 43 -0.93 8.84 19.22
C LEU A 43 -2.13 8.85 20.16
N ASP A 44 -2.65 10.05 20.44
CA ASP A 44 -3.95 10.24 21.07
C ASP A 44 -5.03 10.43 20.00
N LEU A 45 -5.75 9.36 19.67
CA LEU A 45 -6.80 9.42 18.64
C LEU A 45 -8.04 10.24 19.05
N SER A 46 -8.12 10.75 20.29
CA SER A 46 -9.12 11.76 20.65
C SER A 46 -8.74 13.16 20.17
N ASN A 47 -7.46 13.38 19.86
CA ASN A 47 -6.95 14.61 19.30
C ASN A 47 -7.12 14.63 17.76
N ALA A 48 -7.63 15.76 17.25
CA ALA A 48 -7.90 15.98 15.83
C ALA A 48 -6.65 15.86 14.92
N PHE A 49 -5.51 16.36 15.38
CA PHE A 49 -4.23 16.28 14.67
C PHE A 49 -3.75 14.82 14.57
N ASP A 50 -3.76 14.10 15.68
CA ASP A 50 -3.32 12.70 15.73
C ASP A 50 -4.25 11.77 14.93
N ALA A 51 -5.55 12.05 14.90
CA ALA A 51 -6.49 11.38 14.01
C ALA A 51 -6.10 11.57 12.52
N ALA A 52 -5.72 12.79 12.12
CA ALA A 52 -5.26 13.09 10.77
C ALA A 52 -3.92 12.41 10.46
N VAL A 53 -2.95 12.45 11.38
CA VAL A 53 -1.68 11.72 11.24
C VAL A 53 -1.95 10.23 11.03
N TRP A 54 -2.81 9.63 11.84
CA TRP A 54 -3.07 8.20 11.78
C TRP A 54 -3.72 7.77 10.45
N ALA A 55 -4.64 8.58 9.93
CA ALA A 55 -5.22 8.36 8.61
C ALA A 55 -4.16 8.39 7.50
N VAL A 56 -3.29 9.40 7.51
CA VAL A 56 -2.21 9.54 6.52
C VAL A 56 -1.24 8.36 6.59
N VAL A 57 -0.83 7.94 7.79
CA VAL A 57 0.04 6.76 8.01
C VAL A 57 -0.55 5.52 7.35
N CYS A 58 -1.81 5.22 7.67
CA CYS A 58 -2.44 4.00 7.17
C CYS A 58 -2.63 4.03 5.66
N ILE A 59 -3.05 5.17 5.10
CA ILE A 59 -3.27 5.32 3.65
C ILE A 59 -1.94 5.31 2.90
N ALA A 60 -0.93 6.04 3.35
CA ALA A 60 0.39 6.07 2.72
C ALA A 60 1.04 4.68 2.69
N PHE A 61 0.86 3.91 3.77
CA PHE A 61 1.37 2.55 3.85
C PHE A 61 0.58 1.58 2.95
N TRP A 62 -0.73 1.45 3.15
CA TRP A 62 -1.52 0.40 2.49
C TRP A 62 -1.91 0.69 1.05
N SER A 63 -1.91 1.96 0.64
CA SER A 63 -2.19 2.39 -0.73
C SER A 63 -0.95 2.88 -1.47
N TYR A 64 0.25 2.75 -0.87
CA TYR A 64 1.54 3.08 -1.48
C TYR A 64 1.68 4.54 -1.92
N CYS A 65 0.88 5.43 -1.35
CA CYS A 65 0.89 6.83 -1.71
C CYS A 65 2.22 7.46 -1.34
N ARG A 66 2.73 8.34 -2.20
CA ARG A 66 3.77 9.29 -1.80
C ARG A 66 3.12 10.30 -0.88
N LEU A 67 3.85 10.74 0.14
CA LEU A 67 3.33 11.78 1.03
C LEU A 67 2.96 13.08 0.30
N GLY A 68 3.64 13.42 -0.80
CA GLY A 68 3.26 14.60 -1.60
C GLY A 68 1.98 14.45 -2.42
N GLU A 69 1.43 13.24 -2.52
CA GLU A 69 0.11 12.98 -3.12
C GLU A 69 -1.01 13.22 -2.09
N LEU A 70 -0.69 13.15 -0.79
CA LEU A 70 -1.65 13.27 0.33
C LEU A 70 -1.53 14.59 1.09
N LEU A 71 -0.32 15.13 1.22
CA LEU A 71 0.01 16.26 2.09
C LEU A 71 0.56 17.44 1.30
N ILE A 72 0.36 18.64 1.84
CA ILE A 72 0.92 19.86 1.28
C ILE A 72 2.36 20.09 1.78
N PRO A 73 3.22 20.75 0.99
CA PRO A 73 4.62 20.99 1.39
C PRO A 73 4.75 22.04 2.50
N SER A 74 3.84 23.02 2.58
CA SER A 74 3.76 24.03 3.65
C SER A 74 2.37 24.66 3.68
N LEU A 75 2.05 25.39 4.77
CA LEU A 75 0.72 25.93 5.06
C LEU A 75 0.08 26.75 3.92
N ASN A 76 0.87 27.53 3.18
CA ASN A 76 0.37 28.44 2.14
C ASN A 76 0.52 27.91 0.72
N LEU A 77 0.85 26.62 0.56
CA LEU A 77 1.12 26.00 -0.74
C LEU A 77 0.03 24.99 -1.14
N PHE A 78 -1.16 25.12 -0.59
CA PHE A 78 -2.30 24.38 -1.08
C PHE A 78 -2.71 24.83 -2.49
N ASP A 79 -3.02 23.87 -3.34
CA ASP A 79 -3.35 24.04 -4.75
C ASP A 79 -4.29 22.90 -5.11
N ASN A 80 -5.58 23.19 -5.32
CA ASN A 80 -6.60 22.19 -5.64
C ASN A 80 -6.29 21.40 -6.94
N ALA A 81 -5.44 21.94 -7.83
CA ALA A 81 -5.03 21.23 -9.02
C ALA A 81 -3.88 20.23 -8.77
N LYS A 82 -3.31 20.21 -7.56
CA LYS A 82 -2.18 19.35 -7.18
C LYS A 82 -2.40 18.55 -5.91
N HIS A 83 -3.26 19.01 -5.01
CA HIS A 83 -3.43 18.46 -3.68
C HIS A 83 -4.89 18.05 -3.47
N VAL A 84 -5.07 16.88 -2.86
CA VAL A 84 -6.39 16.34 -2.54
C VAL A 84 -7.09 17.19 -1.47
N SER A 85 -8.38 17.46 -1.67
CA SER A 85 -9.22 18.26 -0.76
C SER A 85 -10.24 17.40 -0.02
N CYS A 86 -10.86 17.95 1.02
CA CYS A 86 -11.94 17.30 1.76
C CYS A 86 -13.14 16.96 0.86
N ALA A 87 -13.37 17.71 -0.23
CA ALA A 87 -14.38 17.39 -1.23
C ALA A 87 -14.17 16.02 -1.92
N SER A 88 -12.96 15.47 -1.85
CA SER A 88 -12.64 14.14 -2.40
C SER A 88 -12.89 13.01 -1.39
N ILE A 89 -13.26 13.32 -0.14
CA ILE A 89 -13.59 12.30 0.86
C ILE A 89 -14.84 11.54 0.37
N PRO A 90 -14.79 10.20 0.29
CA PRO A 90 -15.92 9.42 -0.17
C PRO A 90 -17.11 9.56 0.78
N THR A 91 -18.30 9.78 0.21
CA THR A 91 -19.56 9.89 0.99
C THR A 91 -20.10 8.54 1.44
N SER A 92 -19.64 7.45 0.83
CA SER A 92 -20.05 6.09 1.17
C SER A 92 -18.96 5.08 0.86
N ASP A 93 -19.08 3.92 1.50
CA ASP A 93 -18.20 2.78 1.25
C ASP A 93 -18.94 1.71 0.45
N HIS A 94 -18.18 0.96 -0.34
CA HIS A 94 -18.66 -0.18 -1.09
C HIS A 94 -18.33 -1.47 -0.36
N THR A 95 -19.11 -2.53 -0.59
CA THR A 95 -18.87 -3.86 0.00
C THR A 95 -18.72 -4.89 -1.11
N LEU A 96 -17.61 -5.63 -1.08
CA LEU A 96 -17.35 -6.73 -2.00
C LEU A 96 -18.19 -7.98 -1.64
N PRO A 97 -18.38 -8.94 -2.56
CA PRO A 97 -19.13 -10.18 -2.28
C PRO A 97 -18.60 -10.99 -1.09
N ASN A 98 -17.32 -10.86 -0.76
CA ASN A 98 -16.70 -11.50 0.40
C ASN A 98 -16.90 -10.71 1.72
N GLY A 99 -17.74 -9.67 1.73
CA GLY A 99 -18.02 -8.81 2.89
C GLY A 99 -16.96 -7.74 3.17
N THR A 100 -15.89 -7.65 2.36
CA THR A 100 -14.84 -6.65 2.57
C THR A 100 -15.30 -5.28 2.10
N ALA A 101 -15.29 -4.30 3.00
CA ALA A 101 -15.59 -2.91 2.65
C ALA A 101 -14.37 -2.24 1.98
N TYR A 102 -14.62 -1.34 1.04
CA TYR A 102 -13.60 -0.50 0.42
C TYR A 102 -14.18 0.84 0.00
N THR A 103 -13.31 1.81 -0.20
CA THR A 103 -13.67 3.09 -0.81
C THR A 103 -12.55 3.56 -1.72
N THR A 104 -12.84 4.56 -2.53
CA THR A 104 -11.88 5.14 -3.49
C THR A 104 -12.06 6.64 -3.51
N PHE A 105 -10.94 7.38 -3.47
CA PHE A 105 -10.94 8.82 -3.69
C PHE A 105 -9.91 9.20 -4.75
N HIS A 106 -10.17 10.32 -5.42
CA HIS A 106 -9.30 10.81 -6.48
C HIS A 106 -8.23 11.76 -5.91
N ILE A 107 -6.98 11.58 -6.31
CA ILE A 107 -5.90 12.56 -6.12
C ILE A 107 -5.66 13.32 -7.43
N PRO A 108 -5.62 14.66 -7.41
CA PRO A 108 -5.61 15.45 -8.66
C PRO A 108 -4.26 15.46 -9.37
N TRP A 109 -3.18 15.01 -8.71
CA TRP A 109 -1.86 15.00 -9.32
C TRP A 109 -0.98 13.83 -8.91
N THR A 110 -0.31 13.22 -9.89
CA THR A 110 0.81 12.30 -9.64
C THR A 110 1.98 12.62 -10.56
N LYS A 111 3.18 12.11 -10.23
CA LYS A 111 4.37 12.25 -11.09
C LYS A 111 4.16 11.64 -12.48
N THR A 112 3.34 10.59 -12.60
CA THR A 112 3.22 9.78 -13.81
C THR A 112 2.02 10.13 -14.68
N THR A 113 0.98 10.70 -14.09
CA THR A 113 -0.27 11.07 -14.78
C THR A 113 -0.50 12.58 -14.80
N ALA A 114 0.38 13.34 -14.14
CA ALA A 114 0.25 14.79 -13.98
C ALA A 114 -1.17 15.14 -13.51
N ARG A 115 -1.85 16.08 -14.19
CA ARG A 115 -3.18 16.58 -13.84
C ARG A 115 -4.33 15.59 -14.10
N GLU A 116 -4.08 14.46 -14.75
CA GLU A 116 -5.10 13.39 -14.83
C GLU A 116 -5.30 12.72 -13.47
N GLY A 117 -4.35 12.90 -12.54
CA GLY A 117 -4.48 12.36 -11.20
C GLY A 117 -4.46 10.84 -11.15
N ALA A 118 -4.95 10.28 -10.06
CA ALA A 118 -5.13 8.83 -9.91
C ALA A 118 -6.18 8.54 -8.85
N ASP A 119 -6.79 7.37 -8.95
CA ASP A 119 -7.72 6.90 -7.93
C ASP A 119 -6.96 6.06 -6.88
N ILE A 120 -7.09 6.45 -5.62
CA ILE A 120 -6.55 5.74 -4.48
C ILE A 120 -7.63 4.85 -3.90
N SER A 121 -7.47 3.53 -4.07
CA SER A 121 -8.35 2.56 -3.43
C SER A 121 -7.86 2.24 -2.01
N ILE A 122 -8.81 2.31 -1.07
CA ILE A 122 -8.63 1.97 0.34
C ILE A 122 -9.51 0.77 0.63
N THR A 123 -8.90 -0.37 0.96
CA THR A 123 -9.61 -1.57 1.36
C THR A 123 -9.56 -1.74 2.88
N SER A 124 -10.69 -2.12 3.48
CA SER A 124 -10.75 -2.47 4.90
C SER A 124 -9.87 -3.69 5.20
N ARG A 125 -9.32 -3.72 6.41
CA ARG A 125 -8.47 -4.79 6.92
C ARG A 125 -8.87 -5.12 8.35
N GLN A 126 -8.79 -6.39 8.72
CA GLN A 126 -8.96 -6.84 10.10
C GLN A 126 -7.67 -6.62 10.90
N HIS A 127 -7.25 -5.36 11.01
CA HIS A 127 -6.00 -4.98 11.69
C HIS A 127 -6.14 -3.57 12.29
N VAL A 128 -5.39 -3.28 13.36
CA VAL A 128 -5.39 -1.96 14.02
C VAL A 128 -4.93 -0.82 13.10
N CYS A 129 -4.19 -1.16 12.05
CA CYS A 129 -3.72 -0.24 10.99
C CYS A 129 -4.67 -0.20 9.78
N CYS A 130 -5.95 -0.54 9.94
CA CYS A 130 -6.91 -0.52 8.85
C CYS A 130 -7.04 0.89 8.25
N PRO A 131 -6.73 1.10 6.96
CA PRO A 131 -6.75 2.43 6.35
C PRO A 131 -8.17 2.97 6.19
N LEU A 132 -9.17 2.10 6.00
CA LEU A 132 -10.58 2.53 5.94
C LEU A 132 -11.06 3.01 7.31
N ALA A 133 -10.74 2.28 8.38
CA ALA A 133 -11.11 2.68 9.73
C ALA A 133 -10.43 3.99 10.13
N ALA A 134 -9.14 4.15 9.79
CA ALA A 134 -8.40 5.38 10.05
C ALA A 134 -8.97 6.59 9.28
N LEU A 135 -9.34 6.41 8.00
CA LEU A 135 -10.00 7.47 7.22
C LEU A 135 -11.33 7.88 7.85
N ARG A 136 -12.20 6.90 8.18
CA ARG A 136 -13.50 7.18 8.82
C ARG A 136 -13.34 7.92 10.15
N HIS A 137 -12.36 7.53 10.95
CA HIS A 137 -12.06 8.17 12.23
C HIS A 137 -11.63 9.63 12.03
N HIS A 138 -10.71 9.89 11.09
CA HIS A 138 -10.30 11.24 10.71
C HIS A 138 -11.49 12.10 10.25
N THR A 139 -12.30 11.59 9.31
CA THR A 139 -13.47 12.32 8.81
C THR A 139 -14.46 12.65 9.92
N SER A 140 -14.63 11.74 10.90
CA SER A 140 -15.54 11.95 12.02
C SER A 140 -14.99 12.96 13.03
N ALA A 141 -13.69 12.89 13.34
CA ALA A 141 -13.00 13.79 14.26
C ALA A 141 -12.88 15.23 13.69
N ASN A 142 -12.84 15.36 12.36
CA ASN A 142 -12.59 16.63 11.66
C ASN A 142 -13.77 17.05 10.77
N ILE A 143 -15.00 16.74 11.17
CA ILE A 143 -16.20 16.87 10.31
C ILE A 143 -16.59 18.31 9.97
N LEU A 144 -16.15 19.28 10.78
CA LEU A 144 -16.46 20.71 10.56
C LEU A 144 -15.53 21.39 9.55
N ILE A 145 -14.51 20.68 9.06
CA ILE A 145 -13.55 21.25 8.12
C ILE A 145 -14.21 21.45 6.75
N PRO A 146 -14.05 22.62 6.11
CA PRO A 146 -14.64 22.89 4.81
C PRO A 146 -14.15 21.93 3.71
N ASP A 147 -15.04 21.58 2.78
CA ASP A 147 -14.73 20.74 1.62
C ASP A 147 -13.57 21.28 0.75
N THR A 148 -13.36 22.60 0.76
CA THR A 148 -12.29 23.28 0.02
C THR A 148 -10.92 23.17 0.68
N ALA A 149 -10.83 22.70 1.92
CA ALA A 149 -9.56 22.52 2.63
C ALA A 149 -8.81 21.26 2.15
N PRO A 150 -7.49 21.16 2.37
CA PRO A 150 -6.75 19.91 2.17
C PRO A 150 -7.37 18.74 2.95
N MET A 151 -7.43 17.55 2.35
CA MET A 151 -8.16 16.39 2.88
C MET A 151 -7.79 16.00 4.32
N PHE A 152 -6.52 16.14 4.68
CA PHE A 152 -6.00 15.79 6.01
C PHE A 152 -5.82 17.01 6.91
N SER A 153 -6.60 18.07 6.70
CA SER A 153 -6.65 19.18 7.65
C SER A 153 -7.27 18.72 8.97
N PHE A 154 -6.98 19.43 10.06
CA PHE A 154 -7.45 19.08 11.40
C PHE A 154 -7.92 20.33 12.16
N GLU A 155 -8.85 20.14 13.11
CA GLU A 155 -9.30 21.19 14.02
C GLU A 155 -8.19 21.59 14.99
N THR A 156 -8.04 22.90 15.23
CA THR A 156 -7.05 23.46 16.16
C THR A 156 -7.70 23.82 17.49
N ALA A 157 -6.88 23.96 18.55
CA ALA A 157 -7.37 24.18 19.92
C ALA A 157 -8.22 25.46 20.12
N ASP A 158 -8.11 26.43 19.22
CA ASP A 158 -8.91 27.65 19.17
C ASP A 158 -10.24 27.49 18.41
N GLY A 159 -10.57 26.27 17.96
CA GLY A 159 -11.78 25.98 17.19
C GLY A 159 -11.68 26.37 15.71
N ALA A 160 -10.50 26.80 15.25
CA ALA A 160 -10.21 26.96 13.83
C ALA A 160 -9.74 25.63 13.23
N TRP A 161 -9.06 25.67 12.07
CA TRP A 161 -8.46 24.49 11.47
C TRP A 161 -7.13 24.83 10.81
N ALA A 162 -6.28 23.82 10.66
CA ALA A 162 -5.00 23.92 9.96
C ALA A 162 -4.79 22.72 9.01
N PRO A 163 -4.11 22.93 7.87
CA PRO A 163 -3.80 21.82 6.99
C PRO A 163 -2.60 21.00 7.49
N MET A 164 -2.67 19.67 7.36
CA MET A 164 -1.51 18.81 7.62
C MET A 164 -0.43 19.05 6.58
N THR A 165 0.74 19.49 7.04
CA THR A 165 1.92 19.66 6.20
C THR A 165 2.84 18.44 6.29
N LYS A 166 3.55 18.13 5.21
CA LYS A 166 4.53 17.05 5.20
C LYS A 166 5.60 17.19 6.29
N PRO A 167 6.18 18.39 6.57
CA PRO A 167 7.13 18.55 7.68
C PRO A 167 6.55 18.23 9.05
N TRP A 168 5.35 18.72 9.37
CA TRP A 168 4.68 18.43 10.66
C TRP A 168 4.41 16.94 10.82
N PHE A 169 3.84 16.33 9.79
CA PHE A 169 3.59 14.89 9.76
C PHE A 169 4.85 14.07 10.01
N MET A 170 5.94 14.37 9.28
CA MET A 170 7.19 13.60 9.40
C MET A 170 7.87 13.81 10.74
N SER A 171 7.92 15.06 11.24
CA SER A 171 8.48 15.36 12.56
C SER A 171 7.77 14.53 13.62
N TRP A 172 6.44 14.59 13.65
CA TRP A 172 5.64 13.88 14.64
C TRP A 172 5.81 12.36 14.57
N CYS A 173 5.79 11.79 13.37
CA CYS A 173 6.01 10.35 13.20
C CYS A 173 7.40 9.92 13.71
N ASN A 174 8.44 10.68 13.35
CA ASN A 174 9.81 10.37 13.74
C ASN A 174 10.05 10.59 15.24
N ASP A 175 9.44 11.60 15.86
CA ASP A 175 9.51 11.81 17.30
C ASP A 175 8.97 10.59 18.07
N VAL A 176 7.80 10.08 17.66
CA VAL A 176 7.21 8.87 18.26
C VAL A 176 8.05 7.62 17.98
N TRP A 177 8.53 7.44 16.76
CA TRP A 177 9.34 6.28 16.40
C TRP A 177 10.68 6.25 17.14
N VAL A 178 11.38 7.38 17.21
CA VAL A 178 12.66 7.49 17.95
C VAL A 178 12.44 7.23 19.44
N ALA A 179 11.37 7.78 20.03
CA ALA A 179 11.00 7.49 21.42
C ALA A 179 10.71 6.00 21.66
N ALA A 180 10.18 5.29 20.66
CA ALA A 180 9.92 3.85 20.69
C ALA A 180 11.14 2.98 20.28
N GLY A 181 12.31 3.56 20.03
CA GLY A 181 13.55 2.85 19.69
C GLY A 181 13.70 2.47 18.20
N PHE A 182 12.86 3.01 17.33
CA PHE A 182 13.00 2.90 15.88
C PHE A 182 13.92 4.00 15.33
N PRO A 183 14.58 3.80 14.17
CA PRO A 183 15.34 4.87 13.53
C PRO A 183 14.40 5.96 12.99
N ASP A 184 14.96 7.14 12.75
CA ASP A 184 14.31 8.15 11.90
C ASP A 184 14.06 7.56 10.50
N MET A 185 12.83 7.70 9.99
CA MET A 185 12.44 7.15 8.71
C MET A 185 12.03 8.26 7.74
N PRO A 186 12.49 8.23 6.48
CA PRO A 186 12.05 9.18 5.48
C PRO A 186 10.66 8.82 4.99
N GLY A 187 9.89 9.80 4.50
CA GLY A 187 8.53 9.55 4.01
C GLY A 187 8.38 8.52 2.87
N HIS A 188 9.46 8.19 2.16
CA HIS A 188 9.43 7.11 1.16
C HIS A 188 9.37 5.70 1.80
N ALA A 189 9.75 5.57 3.07
CA ALA A 189 9.76 4.33 3.82
C ALA A 189 8.35 3.72 3.98
N PHE A 190 7.29 4.54 4.01
CA PHE A 190 5.90 4.05 4.02
C PHE A 190 5.59 3.22 2.78
N ARG A 191 5.95 3.74 1.60
CA ARG A 191 5.72 3.08 0.32
C ARG A 191 6.52 1.79 0.18
N ILE A 192 7.78 1.79 0.65
CA ILE A 192 8.62 0.57 0.69
C ILE A 192 8.03 -0.46 1.65
N GLY A 193 7.65 -0.01 2.84
CA GLY A 193 7.05 -0.83 3.88
C GLY A 193 5.80 -1.55 3.43
N GLY A 194 4.81 -0.79 2.95
CA GLY A 194 3.54 -1.36 2.51
C GLY A 194 3.69 -2.35 1.36
N ALA A 195 4.53 -2.02 0.37
CA ALA A 195 4.77 -2.91 -0.77
C ALA A 195 5.41 -4.22 -0.32
N THR A 196 6.40 -4.13 0.58
CA THR A 196 7.06 -5.30 1.17
C THR A 196 6.06 -6.14 1.96
N GLU A 197 5.20 -5.51 2.75
CA GLU A 197 4.20 -6.20 3.57
C GLU A 197 3.20 -7.01 2.73
N LEU A 198 2.64 -6.46 1.64
CA LEU A 198 1.74 -7.26 0.79
C LEU A 198 2.44 -8.39 0.04
N LEU A 199 3.70 -8.19 -0.35
CA LEU A 199 4.49 -9.27 -0.93
C LEU A 199 4.73 -10.40 0.08
N LEU A 200 4.98 -10.07 1.35
CA LEU A 200 5.10 -11.06 2.43
C LEU A 200 3.76 -11.75 2.73
N GLN A 201 2.63 -11.09 2.53
CA GLN A 201 1.30 -11.69 2.57
C GLN A 201 0.99 -12.59 1.34
N GLY A 202 1.93 -12.70 0.39
CA GLY A 202 1.79 -13.54 -0.81
C GLY A 202 0.88 -12.93 -1.88
N ILE A 203 0.55 -11.63 -1.79
CA ILE A 203 -0.25 -10.95 -2.81
C ILE A 203 0.54 -10.87 -4.10
N ASN A 204 -0.09 -11.25 -5.21
CA ASN A 204 0.57 -11.31 -6.52
C ASN A 204 1.29 -9.98 -6.84
N PRO A 205 2.56 -10.02 -7.26
CA PRO A 205 3.34 -8.84 -7.64
C PRO A 205 2.64 -7.87 -8.60
N ASN A 206 1.85 -8.39 -9.55
CA ASN A 206 1.13 -7.57 -10.52
C ASN A 206 0.01 -6.76 -9.84
N ILE A 207 -0.63 -7.30 -8.81
CA ILE A 207 -1.66 -6.60 -8.03
C ILE A 207 -1.02 -5.49 -7.21
N VAL A 208 0.11 -5.77 -6.55
CA VAL A 208 0.88 -4.76 -5.81
C VAL A 208 1.35 -3.65 -6.77
N ALA A 209 1.89 -4.03 -7.94
CA ALA A 209 2.31 -3.10 -8.99
C ALA A 209 1.15 -2.19 -9.47
N THR A 210 -0.01 -2.79 -9.70
CA THR A 210 -1.23 -2.08 -10.14
C THR A 210 -1.69 -1.08 -9.10
N GLN A 211 -1.81 -1.50 -7.84
CA GLN A 211 -2.31 -0.64 -6.77
C GLN A 211 -1.34 0.51 -6.47
N GLY A 212 -0.03 0.33 -6.59
CA GLY A 212 0.94 1.43 -6.47
C GLY A 212 1.14 2.25 -7.74
N CYS A 213 0.33 2.03 -8.78
CA CYS A 213 0.40 2.70 -10.08
C CYS A 213 1.79 2.63 -10.74
N TRP A 214 2.52 1.51 -10.55
CA TRP A 214 3.83 1.33 -11.16
C TRP A 214 3.70 0.87 -12.62
N LYS A 215 4.04 1.76 -13.56
CA LYS A 215 4.08 1.45 -15.01
C LYS A 215 5.37 0.78 -15.48
N SER A 216 6.40 0.72 -14.63
CA SER A 216 7.73 0.21 -14.98
C SER A 216 8.24 -0.80 -13.96
N ARG A 217 9.35 -1.48 -14.32
CA ARG A 217 10.09 -2.40 -13.44
C ARG A 217 10.69 -1.75 -12.19
N ALA A 218 10.51 -0.43 -11.99
CA ALA A 218 10.89 0.24 -10.75
C ALA A 218 10.24 -0.40 -9.51
N PHE A 219 9.10 -1.10 -9.66
CA PHE A 219 8.51 -1.91 -8.60
C PHE A 219 9.47 -2.98 -8.04
N LEU A 220 10.38 -3.53 -8.84
CA LEU A 220 11.36 -4.54 -8.38
C LEU A 220 12.36 -3.96 -7.37
N GLU A 221 12.58 -2.64 -7.35
CA GLU A 221 13.43 -1.98 -6.36
C GLU A 221 12.83 -2.06 -4.93
N TYR A 222 11.55 -2.40 -4.81
CA TYR A 222 10.83 -2.51 -3.54
C TYR A 222 10.82 -3.94 -2.97
N TRP A 223 11.49 -4.90 -3.61
CA TRP A 223 11.59 -6.30 -3.15
C TRP A 223 12.65 -6.44 -2.07
N TRP A 224 12.43 -5.76 -0.94
CA TRP A 224 13.40 -5.55 0.11
C TRP A 224 13.82 -6.81 0.87
N ARG A 225 12.93 -7.81 0.90
CA ARG A 225 13.12 -9.10 1.57
C ARG A 225 13.02 -10.25 0.58
N ILE A 226 13.71 -10.13 -0.55
CA ILE A 226 13.67 -11.12 -1.65
C ILE A 226 13.90 -12.55 -1.16
N GLU A 227 14.76 -12.72 -0.16
CA GLU A 227 15.11 -13.99 0.47
C GLU A 227 13.96 -14.67 1.21
N VAL A 228 12.97 -13.90 1.68
CA VAL A 228 11.74 -14.42 2.30
C VAL A 228 10.60 -14.45 1.29
N ILE A 229 10.52 -13.42 0.44
CA ILE A 229 9.48 -13.26 -0.57
C ILE A 229 9.52 -14.40 -1.59
N LEU A 230 10.71 -14.77 -2.11
CA LEU A 230 10.82 -15.82 -3.13
C LEU A 230 10.36 -17.19 -2.62
N PRO A 231 10.85 -17.72 -1.47
CA PRO A 231 10.36 -18.99 -0.94
C PRO A 231 8.86 -18.99 -0.70
N LEU A 232 8.28 -17.89 -0.19
CA LEU A 232 6.84 -17.77 0.04
C LEU A 232 6.02 -17.90 -1.25
N PHE A 233 6.42 -17.20 -2.31
CA PHE A 233 5.73 -17.33 -3.61
C PHE A 233 5.90 -18.72 -4.21
N ILE A 234 7.09 -19.32 -4.09
CA ILE A 234 7.34 -20.69 -4.55
C ILE A 234 6.43 -21.65 -3.78
N SER A 235 6.43 -21.62 -2.44
CA SER A 235 5.63 -22.53 -1.61
C SER A 235 4.12 -22.34 -1.79
N ASN A 236 3.64 -21.10 -1.95
CA ASN A 236 2.22 -20.84 -2.22
C ASN A 236 1.81 -21.34 -3.61
N SER A 237 2.68 -21.24 -4.61
CA SER A 237 2.43 -21.82 -5.94
C SER A 237 2.40 -23.35 -5.91
N SER A 238 3.16 -23.96 -4.98
CA SER A 238 3.17 -25.41 -4.76
C SER A 238 1.91 -25.91 -4.04
N ASN A 239 1.19 -25.06 -3.31
CA ASN A 239 0.17 -25.52 -2.35
C ASN A 239 -1.23 -25.81 -2.91
N SER A 240 -1.65 -25.22 -4.04
CA SER A 240 -3.11 -25.17 -4.28
C SER A 240 -3.74 -26.24 -5.17
N SER A 241 -3.04 -26.89 -6.11
CA SER A 241 -3.66 -27.94 -6.96
C SER A 241 -2.67 -28.74 -7.81
N ARG A 242 -1.46 -28.21 -7.99
CA ARG A 242 -0.43 -28.81 -8.85
C ARG A 242 0.37 -29.91 -8.18
N THR A 243 0.61 -29.86 -6.87
CA THR A 243 1.30 -30.91 -6.11
C THR A 243 0.49 -32.21 -6.09
N LEU A 244 -0.80 -32.13 -5.76
CA LEU A 244 -1.71 -33.29 -5.85
C LEU A 244 -1.81 -33.85 -7.29
N ASN A 245 -1.81 -32.98 -8.31
CA ASN A 245 -1.76 -33.41 -9.71
C ASN A 245 -0.39 -33.95 -10.15
N LEU A 246 0.70 -33.47 -9.57
CA LEU A 246 2.07 -33.92 -9.85
C LEU A 246 2.31 -35.29 -9.23
N ASP A 247 1.88 -35.52 -7.99
CA ASP A 247 1.97 -36.83 -7.35
C ASP A 247 1.12 -37.85 -8.10
N ALA A 248 -0.09 -37.47 -8.52
CA ALA A 248 -0.94 -38.32 -9.36
C ALA A 248 -0.32 -38.57 -10.75
N SER A 249 0.25 -37.55 -11.38
CA SER A 249 0.90 -37.68 -12.71
C SER A 249 2.19 -38.50 -12.63
N MET A 250 3.00 -38.32 -11.59
CA MET A 250 4.23 -39.08 -11.35
C MET A 250 3.92 -40.54 -10.99
N SER A 251 2.86 -40.79 -10.22
CA SER A 251 2.38 -42.15 -9.94
C SER A 251 1.87 -42.84 -11.20
N SER A 252 1.12 -42.13 -12.06
CA SER A 252 0.62 -42.64 -13.32
C SER A 252 1.74 -42.93 -14.33
N PHE A 253 2.74 -42.04 -14.41
CA PHE A 253 3.95 -42.23 -15.21
C PHE A 253 4.78 -43.42 -14.71
N ALA A 254 4.97 -43.56 -13.39
CA ALA A 254 5.69 -44.68 -12.80
C ALA A 254 5.00 -46.03 -13.09
N GLN A 255 3.67 -46.09 -13.03
CA GLN A 255 2.90 -47.27 -13.44
C GLN A 255 3.07 -47.59 -14.93
N GLN A 256 3.01 -46.59 -15.81
CA GLN A 256 3.14 -46.79 -17.25
C GLN A 256 4.54 -47.29 -17.67
N HIS A 257 5.57 -46.95 -16.88
CA HIS A 257 6.97 -47.27 -17.19
C HIS A 257 7.62 -48.30 -16.24
N ASN A 258 6.84 -48.97 -15.39
CA ASN A 258 7.32 -49.97 -14.41
C ASN A 258 8.45 -49.45 -13.49
N LEU A 259 8.37 -48.18 -13.08
CA LEU A 259 9.35 -47.56 -12.18
C LEU A 259 8.90 -47.70 -10.72
N THR A 260 9.82 -48.07 -9.83
CA THR A 260 9.55 -48.15 -8.38
C THR A 260 9.85 -46.80 -7.74
N LEU A 261 8.83 -46.10 -7.24
CA LEU A 261 9.01 -44.86 -6.49
C LEU A 261 9.44 -45.15 -5.04
N PRO A 262 10.39 -44.39 -4.46
CA PRO A 262 10.75 -44.54 -3.05
C PRO A 262 9.57 -44.15 -2.17
N SER A 263 9.32 -44.92 -1.10
CA SER A 263 8.26 -44.62 -0.13
C SER A 263 8.54 -43.26 0.54
N SER A 264 7.56 -42.37 0.52
CA SER A 264 7.59 -41.11 1.26
C SER A 264 7.78 -41.37 2.76
N ALA A 265 8.75 -40.68 3.35
CA ALA A 265 8.98 -40.60 4.81
C ALA A 265 8.17 -39.45 5.42
#